data_AF-A0A6G1SER0-F1
#
_entry.id   AF-A0A6G1SER0-F1
#
_cell.length_a   1.000
_cell.length_b   1.000
_cell.length_c   1.000
_cell.angle_alpha   90.00
_cell.angle_beta   90.00
_cell.angle_gamma   90.00
#
_symmetry.space_group_name_H-M   'P 1'
#
loop_
_entity.id
_entity.type
_entity.pdbx_description
1 polymer ?
#
loop_
_entity_poly.entity_id
_entity_poly.type
_entity_poly.pdbx_seq_one_letter_code
_entity_poly.pdbx_strand_id
1 'polypeptide(L)'
;MYQIIGIINRFMYGPSQDAAETVSNWHNRREYADDSGSEDETTTASSSSTRNRAIHGRRTNDDDDDDYIPTNLKLVILLSGKRKSGKDHISTLITNYIGYQRMHQLAILRIAGPIKKEFAKNNKLDFTRLLDSSDYKENFRMAMVEWSEAYREREGWNCFLKLAIKEQRAKDKAIWILNDARRPCDLEYFEDESTFGNTRIIKLRIEATDEARLSRGWTFTKGIDDRPTECGLDDYDDWTYVINNDYNDRRDSLVESLKPIYDEIDQVLQSN
;
A
#
# COMPACT_ATOMS: atom_id res chain seq x y z
N MET A 1 36.02 22.77 -22.69
CA MET A 1 35.48 23.08 -21.36
C MET A 1 34.26 23.97 -21.57
N TYR A 2 33.07 23.54 -21.13
CA TYR A 2 31.78 24.29 -21.11
C TYR A 2 30.95 24.48 -22.40
N GLN A 3 30.62 23.42 -23.17
CA GLN A 3 29.42 23.49 -24.06
C GLN A 3 28.58 22.20 -24.20
N ILE A 4 28.82 21.14 -23.44
CA ILE A 4 28.10 19.86 -23.61
C ILE A 4 27.00 19.62 -22.54
N ILE A 5 26.91 20.44 -21.49
CA ILE A 5 25.90 20.25 -20.42
C ILE A 5 24.50 20.80 -20.80
N GLY A 6 24.38 21.55 -21.90
CA GLY A 6 23.12 22.22 -22.28
C GLY A 6 22.08 21.36 -23.00
N ILE A 7 22.43 20.17 -23.49
CA ILE A 7 21.54 19.38 -24.39
C ILE A 7 20.85 18.22 -23.67
N ILE A 8 21.40 17.71 -22.57
CA ILE A 8 20.80 16.59 -21.82
C ILE A 8 19.58 17.05 -20.98
N ASN A 9 19.57 18.31 -20.51
CA ASN A 9 18.47 18.82 -19.68
C ASN A 9 17.16 19.08 -20.43
N ARG A 10 17.14 19.04 -21.77
CA ARG A 10 15.91 19.23 -22.56
C ARG A 10 15.24 17.91 -22.97
N PHE A 11 15.95 16.78 -22.93
CA PHE A 11 15.41 15.47 -23.29
C PHE A 11 14.81 14.70 -22.10
N MET A 12 15.18 15.05 -20.86
CA MET A 12 14.66 14.41 -19.63
C MET A 12 13.37 15.05 -19.10
N TYR A 13 13.00 16.27 -19.52
CA TYR A 13 11.91 17.03 -18.90
C TYR A 13 10.98 17.76 -19.91
N GLY A 14 10.14 17.02 -20.64
CA GLY A 14 8.91 17.56 -21.23
C GLY A 14 8.07 16.54 -22.02
N PRO A 15 6.72 16.66 -22.09
CA PRO A 15 5.79 17.31 -21.18
C PRO A 15 5.20 16.27 -20.18
N SER A 16 5.51 16.44 -18.89
CA SER A 16 5.17 15.52 -17.79
C SER A 16 3.73 15.69 -17.25
N GLN A 17 2.75 15.95 -18.12
CA GLN A 17 1.34 15.89 -17.72
C GLN A 17 0.75 14.52 -18.04
N ASP A 18 0.99 13.98 -19.25
CA ASP A 18 0.47 12.68 -19.65
C ASP A 18 1.07 11.51 -18.85
N ALA A 19 2.36 11.56 -18.51
CA ALA A 19 3.01 10.50 -17.72
C ALA A 19 2.55 10.52 -16.25
N ALA A 20 2.38 11.70 -15.66
CA ALA A 20 1.89 11.86 -14.29
C ALA A 20 0.40 11.52 -14.19
N GLU A 21 -0.41 11.90 -15.17
CA GLU A 21 -1.81 11.45 -15.28
C GLU A 21 -1.90 9.95 -15.55
N THR A 22 -1.02 9.36 -16.36
CA THR A 22 -1.00 7.91 -16.61
C THR A 22 -0.62 7.12 -15.36
N VAL A 23 0.36 7.59 -14.58
CA VAL A 23 0.75 6.96 -13.30
C VAL A 23 -0.34 7.17 -12.24
N SER A 24 -0.94 8.36 -12.13
CA SER A 24 -2.08 8.63 -11.23
C SER A 24 -3.31 7.79 -11.62
N ASN A 25 -3.62 7.69 -12.91
CA ASN A 25 -4.66 6.83 -13.45
C ASN A 25 -4.31 5.34 -13.33
N TRP A 26 -3.04 4.96 -13.22
CA TRP A 26 -2.60 3.59 -12.94
C TRP A 26 -2.83 3.23 -11.47
N HIS A 27 -2.55 4.15 -10.53
CA HIS A 27 -2.90 3.99 -9.12
C HIS A 27 -4.40 3.76 -8.94
N ASN A 28 -5.24 4.46 -9.72
CA ASN A 28 -6.70 4.33 -9.67
C ASN A 28 -7.24 3.14 -10.51
N ARG A 29 -6.65 2.80 -11.67
CA ARG A 29 -7.15 1.70 -12.55
C ARG A 29 -6.87 0.31 -12.01
N ARG A 30 -5.73 0.10 -11.34
CA ARG A 30 -5.44 -1.17 -10.67
C ARG A 30 -6.17 -1.33 -9.34
N GLU A 31 -6.84 -0.28 -8.89
CA GLU A 31 -7.66 -0.32 -7.68
C GLU A 31 -8.85 -1.28 -7.89
N TYR A 32 -9.46 -1.37 -9.10
CA TYR A 32 -10.73 -2.12 -9.30
C TYR A 32 -10.95 -2.83 -10.65
N ALA A 33 -9.92 -3.07 -11.46
CA ALA A 33 -10.07 -3.86 -12.68
C ALA A 33 -9.96 -5.36 -12.39
N ASP A 34 -11.04 -5.97 -11.88
CA ASP A 34 -11.42 -7.38 -12.06
C ASP A 34 -12.64 -7.70 -11.17
N ASP A 35 -13.85 -7.37 -11.62
CA ASP A 35 -15.03 -8.25 -11.47
C ASP A 35 -16.19 -7.76 -12.36
N SER A 36 -16.16 -8.16 -13.64
CA SER A 36 -17.36 -8.16 -14.47
C SER A 36 -17.56 -9.59 -15.00
N GLY A 37 -17.74 -10.53 -14.07
CA GLY A 37 -18.22 -11.88 -14.35
C GLY A 37 -19.73 -11.94 -14.14
N SER A 38 -20.46 -12.06 -15.24
CA SER A 38 -21.91 -12.32 -15.28
C SER A 38 -22.27 -13.64 -14.58
N GLU A 39 -23.08 -13.58 -13.51
CA GLU A 39 -23.79 -14.74 -12.98
C GLU A 39 -25.14 -14.88 -13.70
N ASP A 40 -25.26 -15.92 -14.54
CA ASP A 40 -26.56 -16.39 -15.05
C ASP A 40 -27.16 -17.37 -14.03
N GLU A 41 -28.32 -17.01 -13.50
CA GLU A 41 -29.18 -17.85 -12.67
C GLU A 41 -29.75 -19.02 -13.50
N THR A 42 -29.59 -20.26 -13.01
CA THR A 42 -30.63 -21.29 -13.22
C THR A 42 -30.80 -22.15 -11.97
N THR A 43 -31.91 -21.89 -11.29
CA THR A 43 -32.56 -22.74 -10.28
C THR A 43 -32.92 -24.12 -10.83
N THR A 44 -32.61 -25.19 -10.08
CA THR A 44 -33.54 -26.33 -9.91
C THR A 44 -33.30 -27.01 -8.57
N ALA A 45 -34.38 -27.12 -7.78
CA ALA A 45 -34.44 -27.87 -6.53
C ALA A 45 -34.76 -29.36 -6.81
N SER A 46 -34.14 -30.27 -6.06
CA SER A 46 -34.77 -31.54 -5.69
C SER A 46 -34.13 -32.14 -4.43
N SER A 47 -34.97 -32.87 -3.72
CA SER A 47 -34.90 -33.32 -2.33
C SER A 47 -34.09 -34.59 -2.07
N SER A 48 -33.64 -34.73 -0.82
CA SER A 48 -33.83 -35.90 0.07
C SER A 48 -32.59 -36.64 0.62
N SER A 49 -32.66 -36.84 1.95
CA SER A 49 -32.15 -37.95 2.77
C SER A 49 -30.70 -37.95 3.32
N THR A 50 -30.66 -37.76 4.64
CA THR A 50 -29.80 -38.35 5.68
C THR A 50 -28.78 -39.42 5.24
N ARG A 51 -27.49 -39.16 5.56
CA ARG A 51 -26.58 -40.16 6.15
C ARG A 51 -25.30 -39.50 6.68
N ASN A 52 -25.07 -39.68 7.98
CA ASN A 52 -23.76 -39.54 8.62
C ASN A 52 -22.71 -40.38 7.89
N ARG A 53 -21.63 -39.74 7.44
CA ARG A 53 -20.36 -40.44 7.19
C ARG A 53 -19.21 -39.48 7.45
N ALA A 54 -18.42 -39.81 8.48
CA ALA A 54 -17.11 -39.25 8.70
C ALA A 54 -16.28 -39.44 7.42
N ILE A 55 -15.85 -38.33 6.82
CA ILE A 55 -14.94 -38.33 5.67
C ILE A 55 -13.64 -37.71 6.17
N HIS A 56 -12.60 -38.53 6.11
CA HIS A 56 -11.23 -38.16 6.37
C HIS A 56 -10.88 -36.90 5.60
N GLY A 57 -10.24 -35.95 6.30
CA GLY A 57 -9.77 -34.69 5.74
C GLY A 57 -9.09 -34.93 4.41
N ARG A 58 -9.79 -34.51 3.36
CA ARG A 58 -9.23 -34.36 2.02
C ARG A 58 -8.17 -33.27 2.19
N ARG A 59 -6.89 -33.64 2.15
CA ARG A 59 -5.82 -32.68 1.88
C ARG A 59 -6.20 -32.01 0.57
N THR A 60 -6.68 -30.77 0.66
CA THR A 60 -6.59 -29.86 -0.47
C THR A 60 -5.11 -29.70 -0.76
N ASN A 61 -4.75 -29.73 -2.03
CA ASN A 61 -3.39 -29.44 -2.45
C ASN A 61 -3.15 -27.96 -2.10
N ASP A 62 -2.57 -27.71 -0.94
CA ASP A 62 -2.21 -26.38 -0.43
C ASP A 62 -0.88 -25.90 -1.05
N ASP A 63 -0.59 -26.32 -2.29
CA ASP A 63 0.63 -25.94 -3.02
C ASP A 63 0.53 -24.52 -3.63
N ASP A 64 -0.62 -23.83 -3.46
CA ASP A 64 -0.90 -22.46 -3.88
C ASP A 64 -0.77 -21.41 -2.75
N ASP A 65 -0.31 -21.79 -1.54
CA ASP A 65 -0.47 -20.95 -0.32
C ASP A 65 0.66 -19.94 -0.04
N ASP A 66 1.73 -19.92 -0.85
CA ASP A 66 2.90 -19.04 -0.64
C ASP A 66 2.98 -17.86 -1.64
N ASP A 67 1.83 -17.38 -2.11
CA ASP A 67 1.78 -16.22 -3.02
C ASP A 67 2.26 -14.89 -2.39
N TYR A 68 2.45 -14.88 -1.07
CA TYR A 68 3.00 -13.74 -0.34
C TYR A 68 4.50 -13.83 -0.07
N ILE A 69 5.15 -14.97 -0.35
CA ILE A 69 6.59 -15.12 -0.21
C ILE A 69 7.27 -14.56 -1.48
N PRO A 70 8.11 -13.52 -1.37
CA PRO A 70 8.74 -12.91 -2.53
C PRO A 70 9.77 -13.85 -3.20
N THR A 71 9.88 -13.76 -4.52
CA THR A 71 10.92 -14.49 -5.29
C THR A 71 12.01 -13.58 -5.83
N ASN A 72 11.74 -12.28 -5.95
CA ASN A 72 12.67 -11.30 -6.54
C ASN A 72 12.83 -10.02 -5.71
N LEU A 73 12.25 -9.95 -4.51
CA LEU A 73 12.24 -8.72 -3.72
C LEU A 73 13.64 -8.33 -3.23
N LYS A 74 14.03 -7.09 -3.54
CA LYS A 74 15.34 -6.51 -3.17
C LYS A 74 15.19 -5.30 -2.25
N LEU A 75 14.11 -4.53 -2.39
CA LEU A 75 13.86 -3.34 -1.60
C LEU A 75 12.41 -3.26 -1.15
N VAL A 76 12.20 -2.98 0.13
CA VAL A 76 10.90 -2.62 0.69
C VAL A 76 10.99 -1.22 1.28
N ILE A 77 10.06 -0.35 0.89
CA ILE A 77 9.88 0.98 1.48
C ILE A 77 8.58 0.97 2.27
N LEU A 78 8.69 1.10 3.59
CA LEU A 78 7.58 1.14 4.53
C LEU A 78 7.27 2.59 4.87
N LEU A 79 6.19 3.15 4.31
CA LEU A 79 5.77 4.52 4.60
C LEU A 79 4.82 4.57 5.79
N SER A 80 5.15 5.47 6.72
CA SER A 80 4.28 5.86 7.82
C SER A 80 4.18 7.38 7.90
N GLY A 81 3.05 7.88 8.37
CA GLY A 81 2.86 9.31 8.60
C GLY A 81 1.41 9.63 8.91
N LYS A 82 1.20 10.64 9.75
CA LYS A 82 -0.13 11.09 10.17
C LYS A 82 -0.95 11.60 8.98
N ARG A 83 -2.27 11.56 9.09
CA ARG A 83 -3.17 12.16 8.10
C ARG A 83 -2.73 13.59 7.73
N LYS A 84 -2.73 13.87 6.42
CA LYS A 84 -2.29 15.14 5.80
C LYS A 84 -0.80 15.50 5.96
N SER A 85 0.06 14.56 6.40
CA SER A 85 1.52 14.76 6.38
C SER A 85 2.13 14.77 4.97
N GLY A 86 1.37 14.36 3.95
CA GLY A 86 1.83 14.30 2.56
C GLY A 86 2.49 12.97 2.16
N LYS A 87 2.32 11.93 2.97
CA LYS A 87 2.73 10.56 2.67
C LYS A 87 2.37 10.09 1.25
N ASP A 88 1.10 10.24 0.86
CA ASP A 88 0.65 9.83 -0.49
C ASP A 88 1.31 10.65 -1.59
N HIS A 89 1.62 11.93 -1.34
CA HIS A 89 2.37 12.75 -2.28
C HIS A 89 3.80 12.23 -2.46
N ILE A 90 4.47 11.87 -1.37
CA ILE A 90 5.82 11.31 -1.39
C ILE A 90 5.85 9.93 -2.06
N SER A 91 4.88 9.06 -1.78
CA SER A 91 4.74 7.77 -2.49
C SER A 91 4.59 7.98 -3.99
N THR A 92 3.82 8.98 -4.43
CA THR A 92 3.72 9.36 -5.85
C THR A 92 5.04 9.88 -6.41
N LEU A 93 5.79 10.70 -5.67
CA LEU A 93 7.12 11.16 -6.11
C LEU A 93 8.09 10.00 -6.32
N ILE A 94 8.15 9.06 -5.36
CA ILE A 94 8.97 7.85 -5.45
C ILE A 94 8.55 6.99 -6.66
N THR A 95 7.25 6.80 -6.86
CA THR A 95 6.74 6.01 -7.99
C THR A 95 7.08 6.68 -9.34
N ASN A 96 6.95 8.01 -9.41
CA ASN A 96 7.32 8.77 -10.59
C ASN A 96 8.83 8.71 -10.86
N TYR A 97 9.66 8.66 -9.82
CA TYR A 97 11.11 8.52 -9.95
C TYR A 97 11.50 7.18 -10.59
N ILE A 98 10.89 6.08 -10.16
CA ILE A 98 11.09 4.75 -10.75
C ILE A 98 10.77 4.77 -12.26
N GLY A 99 9.70 5.48 -12.61
CA GLY A 99 9.31 5.75 -13.98
C GLY A 99 8.58 4.60 -14.66
N TYR A 100 7.80 4.93 -15.70
CA TYR A 100 6.89 3.99 -16.37
C TYR A 100 7.56 2.70 -16.87
N GLN A 101 8.76 2.80 -17.44
CA GLN A 101 9.49 1.67 -18.01
C GLN A 101 9.85 0.60 -16.97
N ARG A 102 9.95 0.97 -15.69
CA ARG A 102 10.35 0.09 -14.59
C ARG A 102 9.21 -0.25 -13.63
N MET A 103 7.98 0.18 -13.94
CA MET A 103 6.79 -0.13 -13.13
C MET A 103 6.51 -1.63 -12.99
N HIS A 104 6.96 -2.45 -13.93
CA HIS A 104 6.83 -3.90 -13.84
C HIS A 104 7.67 -4.52 -12.70
N GLN A 105 8.62 -3.77 -12.13
CA GLN A 105 9.43 -4.16 -10.98
C GLN A 105 8.86 -3.66 -9.64
N LEU A 106 7.80 -2.84 -9.66
CA LEU A 106 7.22 -2.19 -8.48
C LEU A 106 5.86 -2.80 -8.10
N ALA A 107 5.66 -3.04 -6.81
CA ALA A 107 4.35 -3.22 -6.19
C ALA A 107 4.08 -2.11 -5.18
N ILE A 108 2.88 -1.52 -5.22
CA ILE A 108 2.40 -0.59 -4.20
C ILE A 108 1.35 -1.30 -3.37
N LEU A 109 1.72 -1.66 -2.15
CA LEU A 109 0.88 -2.37 -1.20
C LEU A 109 0.09 -1.36 -0.36
N ARG A 110 -1.21 -1.63 -0.20
CA ARG A 110 -2.12 -0.86 0.65
C ARG A 110 -2.96 -1.81 1.50
N ILE A 111 -2.71 -1.88 2.80
CA ILE A 111 -3.44 -2.72 3.76
C ILE A 111 -4.92 -2.34 3.82
N ALA A 112 -5.24 -1.05 3.64
CA ALA A 112 -6.63 -0.58 3.65
C ALA A 112 -7.47 -1.16 2.48
N GLY A 113 -6.85 -1.59 1.38
CA GLY A 113 -7.55 -2.19 0.24
C GLY A 113 -8.26 -3.49 0.61
N PRO A 114 -7.49 -4.54 1.01
CA PRO A 114 -8.05 -5.80 1.48
C PRO A 114 -9.05 -5.66 2.62
N ILE A 115 -8.82 -4.73 3.57
CA ILE A 115 -9.77 -4.47 4.67
C ILE A 115 -11.12 -4.05 4.12
N LYS A 116 -11.17 -3.05 3.22
CA LYS A 116 -12.43 -2.57 2.65
C LYS A 116 -13.14 -3.66 1.85
N LYS A 117 -12.38 -4.45 1.09
CA LYS A 117 -12.91 -5.51 0.24
C LYS A 117 -13.55 -6.62 1.06
N GLU A 118 -12.81 -7.14 2.04
CA GLU A 118 -13.32 -8.19 2.93
C GLU A 118 -14.44 -7.67 3.83
N PHE A 119 -14.37 -6.43 4.32
CA PHE A 119 -15.46 -5.82 5.08
C PHE A 119 -16.74 -5.71 4.25
N ALA A 120 -16.64 -5.24 3.01
CA ALA A 120 -17.79 -5.12 2.11
C ALA A 120 -18.41 -6.50 1.82
N LYS A 121 -17.58 -7.50 1.53
CA LYS A 121 -18.01 -8.89 1.30
C LYS A 121 -18.74 -9.47 2.51
N ASN A 122 -18.19 -9.32 3.72
CA ASN A 122 -18.79 -9.86 4.95
C ASN A 122 -20.11 -9.17 5.32
N ASN A 123 -20.26 -7.88 5.00
CA ASN A 123 -21.44 -7.09 5.33
C ASN A 123 -22.44 -6.96 4.16
N LYS A 124 -22.19 -7.65 3.04
CA LYS A 124 -23.00 -7.55 1.81
C LYS A 124 -23.19 -6.10 1.34
N LEU A 125 -22.15 -5.29 1.50
CA LEU A 125 -22.14 -3.89 1.07
C LEU A 125 -21.67 -3.81 -0.38
N ASP A 126 -22.19 -2.82 -1.11
CA ASP A 126 -21.66 -2.44 -2.41
C ASP A 126 -20.26 -1.85 -2.23
N PHE A 127 -19.25 -2.61 -2.63
CA PHE A 127 -17.85 -2.23 -2.52
C PHE A 127 -17.55 -0.93 -3.26
N THR A 128 -18.10 -0.74 -4.47
CA THR A 128 -17.91 0.48 -5.27
C THR A 128 -18.46 1.70 -4.54
N ARG A 129 -19.62 1.59 -3.87
CA ARG A 129 -20.17 2.71 -3.07
C ARG A 129 -19.36 3.00 -1.81
N LEU A 130 -18.77 1.97 -1.20
CA LEU A 130 -17.80 2.12 -0.10
C LEU A 130 -16.51 2.83 -0.55
N LEU A 131 -16.27 2.90 -1.87
CA LEU A 131 -15.09 3.52 -2.47
C LEU A 131 -15.34 4.92 -3.06
N ASP A 132 -16.58 5.32 -3.30
CA ASP A 132 -16.85 6.60 -3.99
C ASP A 132 -17.24 7.76 -3.07
N SER A 133 -17.91 7.52 -1.93
CA SER A 133 -18.43 8.63 -1.11
C SER A 133 -17.65 8.82 0.19
N SER A 134 -17.03 10.00 0.35
CA SER A 134 -16.26 10.38 1.56
C SER A 134 -17.07 10.22 2.84
N ASP A 135 -18.33 10.64 2.81
CA ASP A 135 -19.17 10.68 4.00
C ASP A 135 -19.65 9.26 4.38
N TYR A 136 -19.93 8.43 3.38
CA TYR A 136 -20.27 7.02 3.58
C TYR A 136 -19.06 6.24 4.14
N LYS A 137 -17.85 6.48 3.61
CA LYS A 137 -16.61 5.90 4.12
C LYS A 137 -16.36 6.25 5.58
N GLU A 138 -16.52 7.52 5.94
CA GLU A 138 -16.32 7.96 7.32
C GLU A 138 -17.33 7.33 8.28
N ASN A 139 -18.59 7.15 7.85
CA ASN A 139 -19.62 6.47 8.64
C ASN A 139 -19.27 5.01 8.96
N PHE A 140 -18.61 4.30 8.05
CA PHE A 140 -18.18 2.91 8.27
C PHE A 140 -16.75 2.78 8.80
N ARG A 141 -15.99 3.88 8.91
CA ARG A 141 -14.58 3.82 9.31
C ARG A 141 -14.39 3.14 10.66
N MET A 142 -15.25 3.46 11.63
CA MET A 142 -15.19 2.83 12.95
C MET A 142 -15.46 1.33 12.89
N ALA A 143 -16.54 0.95 12.21
CA ALA A 143 -16.93 -0.45 12.03
C ALA A 143 -15.87 -1.26 11.28
N MET A 144 -15.23 -0.67 10.26
CA MET A 144 -14.12 -1.29 9.53
C MET A 144 -12.91 -1.52 10.43
N VAL A 145 -12.57 -0.56 11.29
CA VAL A 145 -11.46 -0.72 12.25
C VAL A 145 -11.76 -1.86 13.22
N GLU A 146 -12.90 -1.81 13.91
CA GLU A 146 -13.31 -2.84 14.88
C GLU A 146 -13.38 -4.23 14.25
N TRP A 147 -14.00 -4.35 13.08
CA TRP A 147 -14.06 -5.60 12.34
C TRP A 147 -12.66 -6.09 11.93
N SER A 148 -11.78 -5.19 11.46
CA SER A 148 -10.44 -5.57 11.03
C SER A 148 -9.55 -6.03 12.18
N GLU A 149 -9.70 -5.47 13.37
CA GLU A 149 -8.98 -5.93 14.57
C GLU A 149 -9.44 -7.34 14.96
N ALA A 150 -10.77 -7.57 15.06
CA ALA A 150 -11.31 -8.89 15.36
C ALA A 150 -10.95 -9.94 14.29
N TYR A 151 -10.84 -9.53 13.02
CA TYR A 151 -10.38 -10.41 11.95
C TYR A 151 -8.89 -10.77 12.11
N ARG A 152 -8.03 -9.81 12.44
CA ARG A 152 -6.59 -10.05 12.71
C ARG A 152 -6.37 -10.98 13.89
N GLU A 153 -7.15 -10.83 14.97
CA GLU A 153 -7.06 -11.73 16.13
C GLU A 153 -7.34 -13.20 15.76
N ARG A 154 -8.23 -13.43 14.79
CA ARG A 154 -8.62 -14.77 14.36
C ARG A 154 -7.71 -15.35 13.28
N GLU A 155 -7.36 -14.56 12.26
CA GLU A 155 -6.64 -15.03 11.06
C GLU A 155 -5.14 -14.72 11.09
N GLY A 156 -4.67 -13.98 12.11
CA GLY A 156 -3.29 -13.54 12.26
C GLY A 156 -3.09 -12.06 11.87
N TRP A 157 -2.18 -11.39 12.59
CA TRP A 157 -2.00 -9.94 12.51
C TRP A 157 -1.59 -9.42 11.13
N ASN A 158 -0.91 -10.23 10.31
CA ASN A 158 -0.43 -9.86 8.98
C ASN A 158 -1.34 -10.32 7.83
N CYS A 159 -2.56 -10.81 8.13
CA CYS A 159 -3.48 -11.37 7.12
C CYS A 159 -3.77 -10.39 5.97
N PHE A 160 -4.05 -9.13 6.28
CA PHE A 160 -4.34 -8.11 5.25
C PHE A 160 -3.11 -7.68 4.46
N LEU A 161 -1.92 -7.74 5.06
CA LEU A 161 -0.67 -7.48 4.32
C LEU A 161 -0.41 -8.60 3.31
N LYS A 162 -0.56 -9.86 3.72
CA LYS A 162 -0.48 -11.02 2.81
C LYS A 162 -1.50 -10.93 1.67
N LEU A 163 -2.74 -10.52 1.97
CA LEU A 163 -3.75 -10.25 0.95
C LEU A 163 -3.34 -9.12 0.00
N ALA A 164 -2.80 -8.01 0.52
CA ALA A 164 -2.33 -6.91 -0.32
C ALA A 164 -1.19 -7.35 -1.27
N ILE A 165 -0.26 -8.18 -0.79
CA ILE A 165 0.82 -8.76 -1.61
C ILE A 165 0.26 -9.61 -2.75
N LYS A 166 -0.72 -10.47 -2.45
CA LYS A 166 -1.39 -11.32 -3.43
C LYS A 166 -2.17 -10.51 -4.46
N GLU A 167 -2.99 -9.55 -4.02
CA GLU A 167 -3.81 -8.71 -4.89
C GLU A 167 -2.96 -7.85 -5.84
N GLN A 168 -1.81 -7.36 -5.36
CA GLN A 168 -0.87 -6.59 -6.18
C GLN A 168 0.05 -7.45 -7.06
N ARG A 169 -0.08 -8.79 -6.99
CA ARG A 169 0.80 -9.76 -7.65
C ARG A 169 2.27 -9.39 -7.42
N ALA A 170 2.61 -9.13 -6.16
CA ALA A 170 3.87 -8.50 -5.80
C ALA A 170 5.05 -9.49 -5.71
N LYS A 171 4.77 -10.80 -5.67
CA LYS A 171 5.74 -11.89 -5.50
C LYS A 171 7.00 -11.77 -6.37
N ASP A 172 6.85 -11.42 -7.64
CA ASP A 172 7.93 -11.31 -8.63
C ASP A 172 8.53 -9.89 -8.74
N LYS A 173 8.05 -8.93 -7.94
CA LYS A 173 8.47 -7.52 -7.98
C LYS A 173 9.72 -7.30 -7.14
N ALA A 174 10.65 -6.52 -7.68
CA ALA A 174 11.92 -6.22 -7.02
C ALA A 174 11.79 -5.15 -5.93
N ILE A 175 10.81 -4.26 -6.06
CA ILE A 175 10.57 -3.14 -5.14
C ILE A 175 9.14 -3.21 -4.64
N TRP A 176 8.95 -3.21 -3.32
CA TRP A 176 7.63 -3.06 -2.69
C TRP A 176 7.56 -1.74 -1.95
N ILE A 177 6.45 -1.04 -2.08
CA ILE A 177 6.12 0.15 -1.29
C ILE A 177 4.89 -0.18 -0.46
N LEU A 178 5.04 -0.35 0.85
CA LEU A 178 3.90 -0.40 1.76
C LEU A 178 3.50 1.02 2.12
N ASN A 179 2.42 1.50 1.52
CA ASN A 179 2.10 2.92 1.60
C ASN A 179 1.34 3.30 2.87
N ASP A 180 0.70 2.38 3.60
CA ASP A 180 -0.19 2.71 4.71
C ASP A 180 0.05 1.86 5.97
N ALA A 181 1.32 1.63 6.32
CA ALA A 181 1.70 1.03 7.60
C ALA A 181 1.23 1.89 8.77
N ARG A 182 0.48 1.29 9.70
CA ARG A 182 -0.14 1.99 10.83
C ARG A 182 0.15 1.34 12.17
N ARG A 183 0.63 0.09 12.19
CA ARG A 183 0.87 -0.71 13.40
C ARG A 183 2.31 -1.22 13.44
N PRO A 184 2.86 -1.50 14.64
CA PRO A 184 4.19 -2.11 14.77
C PRO A 184 4.29 -3.44 14.01
N CYS A 185 3.24 -4.28 14.07
CA CYS A 185 3.21 -5.55 13.35
C CYS A 185 3.37 -5.42 11.83
N ASP A 186 2.92 -4.28 11.24
CA ASP A 186 3.08 -4.02 9.81
C ASP A 186 4.58 -3.82 9.45
N LEU A 187 5.38 -3.34 10.40
CA LEU A 187 6.84 -3.17 10.27
C LEU A 187 7.57 -4.48 10.60
N GLU A 188 7.23 -5.09 11.74
CA GLU A 188 7.84 -6.34 12.25
C GLU A 188 7.69 -7.51 11.26
N TYR A 189 6.64 -7.52 10.44
CA TYR A 189 6.47 -8.53 9.39
C TYR A 189 7.71 -8.66 8.48
N PHE A 190 8.40 -7.55 8.21
CA PHE A 190 9.57 -7.52 7.33
C PHE A 190 10.89 -7.81 8.05
N GLU A 191 10.86 -8.10 9.34
CA GLU A 191 12.04 -8.44 10.16
C GLU A 191 12.31 -9.95 10.20
N ASP A 192 11.44 -10.77 9.59
CA ASP A 192 11.67 -12.21 9.44
C ASP A 192 12.85 -12.48 8.49
N GLU A 193 14.01 -12.74 9.07
CA GLU A 193 15.26 -13.07 8.38
C GLU A 193 15.12 -14.24 7.39
N SER A 194 14.23 -15.22 7.67
CA SER A 194 14.06 -16.38 6.79
C SER A 194 13.42 -16.01 5.44
N THR A 195 12.61 -14.95 5.43
CA THR A 195 11.90 -14.45 4.24
C THR A 195 12.61 -13.23 3.63
N PHE A 196 13.09 -12.31 4.46
CA PHE A 196 13.55 -10.99 4.04
C PHE A 196 15.04 -10.71 4.32
N GLY A 197 15.83 -11.70 4.78
CA GLY A 197 17.24 -11.48 5.14
C GLY A 197 18.16 -11.02 3.99
N ASN A 198 17.72 -11.15 2.73
CA ASN A 198 18.43 -10.62 1.55
C ASN A 198 17.74 -9.38 0.94
N THR A 199 16.81 -8.76 1.67
CA THR A 199 16.02 -7.62 1.24
C THR A 199 16.41 -6.38 2.04
N ARG A 200 16.68 -5.27 1.35
CA ARG A 200 16.86 -3.98 1.99
C ARG A 200 15.52 -3.44 2.47
N ILE A 201 15.38 -3.20 3.77
CA ILE A 201 14.18 -2.61 4.36
C ILE A 201 14.45 -1.13 4.70
N ILE A 202 13.61 -0.24 4.17
CA ILE A 202 13.61 1.19 4.46
C ILE A 202 12.33 1.54 5.21
N LYS A 203 12.47 1.90 6.49
CA LYS A 203 11.38 2.46 7.31
C LYS A 203 11.39 3.98 7.13
N LEU A 204 10.38 4.53 6.46
CA LEU A 204 10.31 5.94 6.08
C LEU A 204 9.15 6.65 6.80
N ARG A 205 9.49 7.53 7.75
CA ARG A 205 8.51 8.38 8.45
C ARG A 205 8.34 9.72 7.75
N ILE A 206 7.09 10.08 7.48
CA ILE A 206 6.71 11.38 6.94
C ILE A 206 6.07 12.21 8.04
N GLU A 207 6.79 13.24 8.47
CA GLU A 207 6.35 14.19 9.47
C GLU A 207 5.86 15.47 8.80
N ALA A 208 4.94 16.15 9.48
CA ALA A 208 4.51 17.49 9.11
C ALA A 208 3.99 18.16 10.38
N THR A 209 4.33 19.43 10.57
CA THR A 209 3.80 20.25 11.65
C THR A 209 2.28 20.33 11.57
N ASP A 210 1.65 20.61 12.69
CA ASP A 210 0.21 20.80 12.71
C ASP A 210 -0.21 21.98 11.84
N GLU A 211 0.58 23.07 11.80
CA GLU A 211 0.33 24.18 10.87
C GLU A 211 0.34 23.70 9.41
N ALA A 212 1.33 22.89 9.03
CA ALA A 212 1.44 22.34 7.68
C ALA A 212 0.23 21.49 7.31
N ARG A 213 -0.19 20.64 8.23
CA ARG A 213 -1.36 19.77 8.08
C ARG A 213 -2.63 20.63 7.99
N LEU A 214 -2.80 21.64 8.86
CA LEU A 214 -3.91 22.60 8.83
C LEU A 214 -4.01 23.29 7.47
N SER A 215 -2.88 23.74 6.91
CA SER A 215 -2.86 24.38 5.58
C SER A 215 -3.32 23.45 4.45
N ARG A 216 -3.27 22.13 4.64
CA ARG A 216 -3.75 21.08 3.71
C ARG A 216 -5.18 20.64 4.00
N GLY A 217 -5.90 21.41 4.82
CA GLY A 217 -7.26 21.14 5.26
C GLY A 217 -7.35 19.99 6.27
N TRP A 218 -6.30 19.77 7.07
CA TRP A 218 -6.46 18.99 8.29
C TRP A 218 -7.26 19.81 9.30
N THR A 219 -8.16 19.15 9.99
CA THR A 219 -8.79 19.64 11.22
C THR A 219 -8.76 18.46 12.16
N PHE A 220 -8.34 18.67 13.41
CA PHE A 220 -8.36 17.60 14.40
C PHE A 220 -9.80 17.07 14.55
N THR A 221 -9.99 15.78 14.27
CA THR A 221 -11.26 15.10 14.48
C THR A 221 -11.09 14.09 15.60
N LYS A 222 -11.70 14.39 16.76
CA LYS A 222 -11.77 13.47 17.90
C LYS A 222 -12.40 12.15 17.46
N GLY A 223 -11.83 11.02 17.88
CA GLY A 223 -12.21 9.71 17.39
C GLY A 223 -11.67 9.37 16.00
N ILE A 224 -10.80 10.18 15.38
CA ILE A 224 -10.06 9.84 14.16
C ILE A 224 -8.57 9.96 14.40
N ASP A 225 -8.12 11.16 14.76
CA ASP A 225 -6.70 11.50 14.92
C ASP A 225 -6.12 11.03 16.27
N ASP A 226 -6.96 10.59 17.21
CA ASP A 226 -6.59 10.07 18.54
C ASP A 226 -6.69 8.54 18.63
N ARG A 227 -6.88 7.85 17.49
CA ARG A 227 -7.02 6.39 17.44
C ARG A 227 -5.70 5.67 17.24
N PRO A 228 -5.59 4.40 17.67
CA PRO A 228 -4.44 3.55 17.38
C PRO A 228 -4.09 3.47 15.88
N THR A 229 -5.07 3.62 14.98
CA THR A 229 -4.83 3.64 13.54
C THR A 229 -4.05 4.84 13.01
N GLU A 230 -3.92 5.90 13.80
CA GLU A 230 -3.14 7.11 13.47
C GLU A 230 -1.93 7.29 14.41
N CYS A 231 -2.02 6.82 15.66
CA CYS A 231 -0.95 6.93 16.66
C CYS A 231 -0.13 5.65 16.87
N GLY A 232 -0.46 4.54 16.20
CA GLY A 232 0.14 3.22 16.47
C GLY A 232 1.65 3.12 16.22
N LEU A 233 2.26 4.15 15.62
CA LEU A 233 3.69 4.24 15.36
C LEU A 233 4.28 5.57 15.89
N ASP A 234 3.60 6.25 16.82
CA ASP A 234 4.09 7.51 17.39
C ASP A 234 5.25 7.29 18.37
N ASP A 235 5.28 6.16 19.08
CA ASP A 235 6.36 5.79 20.01
C ASP A 235 7.50 4.99 19.31
N TYR A 236 7.40 4.79 17.99
CA TYR A 236 8.40 4.07 17.21
C TYR A 236 9.52 5.02 16.76
N ASP A 237 10.77 4.66 17.02
CA ASP A 237 11.95 5.53 16.82
C ASP A 237 13.00 4.99 15.83
N ASP A 238 13.00 3.68 15.54
CA ASP A 238 13.93 3.02 14.61
C ASP A 238 13.56 3.25 13.12
N TRP A 239 13.46 4.51 12.72
CA TRP A 239 13.25 4.91 11.33
C TRP A 239 14.56 4.97 10.55
N THR A 240 14.60 4.37 9.37
CA THR A 240 15.75 4.52 8.45
C THR A 240 15.89 5.96 7.98
N TYR A 241 14.78 6.59 7.63
CA TYR A 241 14.73 8.00 7.23
C TYR A 241 13.47 8.67 7.80
N VAL A 242 13.62 9.95 8.16
CA VAL A 242 12.52 10.84 8.55
C VAL A 242 12.51 12.03 7.62
N ILE A 243 11.38 12.28 6.95
CA ILE A 243 11.20 13.42 6.05
C ILE A 243 10.23 14.40 6.69
N ASN A 244 10.72 15.61 6.94
CA ASN A 244 9.92 16.74 7.38
C ASN A 244 9.25 17.41 6.17
N ASN A 245 7.93 17.37 6.14
CA ASN A 245 7.10 17.93 5.08
C ASN A 245 6.22 19.06 5.61
N ASP A 246 6.86 20.06 6.22
CA ASP A 246 6.18 21.19 6.87
C ASP A 246 5.71 22.20 5.84
N TYR A 247 6.61 22.89 5.14
CA TYR A 247 6.21 23.87 4.14
C TYR A 247 7.17 23.85 2.97
N ASN A 248 6.60 23.61 1.79
CA ASN A 248 7.33 23.38 0.55
C ASN A 248 7.74 24.71 -0.09
N ASP A 249 8.39 25.59 0.65
CA ASP A 249 8.83 26.87 0.07
C ASP A 249 9.85 26.67 -1.06
N ARG A 250 10.43 25.47 -1.20
CA ARG A 250 11.08 25.01 -2.45
C ARG A 250 10.87 23.50 -2.64
N ARG A 251 10.21 23.10 -3.75
CA ARG A 251 10.16 21.70 -4.24
C ARG A 251 11.54 21.02 -4.21
N ASP A 252 12.58 21.79 -4.49
CA ASP A 252 13.96 21.33 -4.49
C ASP A 252 14.36 20.74 -3.12
N SER A 253 13.92 21.33 -2.00
CA SER A 253 14.25 20.83 -0.66
C SER A 253 13.66 19.45 -0.38
N LEU A 254 12.43 19.19 -0.86
CA LEU A 254 11.80 17.88 -0.70
C LEU A 254 12.48 16.83 -1.58
N VAL A 255 12.84 17.20 -2.82
CA VAL A 255 13.57 16.32 -3.74
C VAL A 255 14.96 15.98 -3.17
N GLU A 256 15.68 16.94 -2.63
CA GLU A 256 16.96 16.70 -1.93
C GLU A 256 16.79 15.72 -0.77
N SER A 257 15.73 15.86 0.02
CA SER A 257 15.43 14.95 1.13
C SER A 257 15.10 13.53 0.67
N LEU A 258 14.65 13.36 -0.58
CA LEU A 258 14.35 12.06 -1.18
C LEU A 258 15.53 11.38 -1.87
N LYS A 259 16.64 12.11 -2.10
CA LYS A 259 17.82 11.55 -2.79
C LYS A 259 18.35 10.24 -2.19
N PRO A 260 18.48 10.08 -0.85
CA PRO A 260 18.94 8.82 -0.29
C PRO A 260 18.03 7.64 -0.64
N ILE A 261 16.71 7.87 -0.74
CA ILE A 261 15.74 6.85 -1.13
C ILE A 261 15.88 6.53 -2.62
N TYR A 262 16.11 7.55 -3.44
CA TYR A 262 16.36 7.40 -4.87
C TYR A 262 17.64 6.60 -5.16
N ASP A 263 18.70 6.84 -4.40
CA ASP A 263 19.96 6.08 -4.52
C ASP A 263 19.76 4.60 -4.19
N GLU A 264 18.99 4.27 -3.14
CA GLU A 264 18.64 2.89 -2.77
C GLU A 264 17.81 2.20 -3.88
N ILE A 265 16.89 2.94 -4.50
CA ILE A 265 16.11 2.46 -5.65
C ILE A 265 17.03 2.19 -6.84
N ASP A 266 17.94 3.11 -7.16
CA ASP A 266 18.85 2.96 -8.29
C ASP A 266 19.80 1.78 -8.13
N GLN A 267 20.27 1.49 -6.91
CA GLN A 267 21.09 0.31 -6.63
C GLN A 267 20.36 -0.99 -6.97
N VAL A 268 19.06 -1.09 -6.65
CA VAL A 268 18.24 -2.25 -7.02
C VAL A 268 18.01 -2.31 -8.52
N LEU A 269 17.65 -1.19 -9.15
CA LEU A 269 17.29 -1.15 -10.57
C LEU A 269 18.48 -1.29 -11.52
N GLN A 270 19.71 -1.04 -11.06
CA GLN A 270 20.95 -1.29 -11.82
C GLN A 270 21.43 -2.75 -11.72
N SER A 271 20.95 -3.49 -10.72
CA SER A 271 21.34 -4.88 -10.46
C SER A 271 20.48 -5.91 -11.22
N ASN A 272 19.45 -5.46 -11.96
CA ASN A 272 18.50 -6.26 -12.75
C ASN A 272 18.62 -5.94 -14.24
#